data_AF-F5XW11-F1
#
_entry.id   AF-F5XW11-F1
#
_cell.length_a   1.000
_cell.length_b   1.000
_cell.length_c   1.000
_cell.angle_alpha   90.00
_cell.angle_beta   90.00
_cell.angle_gamma   90.00
#
_symmetry.space_group_name_H-M   'P 1'
#
loop_
_entity.id
_entity.type
_entity.pdbx_description
1 polymer ?
#
loop_
_entity_poly.entity_id
_entity_poly.type
_entity_poly.pdbx_seq_one_letter_code
_entity_poly.pdbx_strand_id
1 'polypeptide(L)'
;MNISNFFIDRPIFAAVLSIVIFAAGLVVLPLLPIAEYPDVVPPSVVVRAASPGANPKVIAETLATPLEEAISGVEGMIYMRSVASSSGVLATTVTFLAGTQPR
;
A
#
# COMPACT_ATOMS: atom_id res chain seq x y z
N MET A 1 20.55 -5.37 41.62
CA MET A 1 19.22 -4.75 41.80
C MET A 1 18.20 -5.71 41.20
N ASN A 2 17.59 -6.57 42.02
CA ASN A 2 16.73 -7.65 41.53
C ASN A 2 15.31 -7.12 41.32
N ILE A 3 14.94 -6.87 40.06
CA ILE A 3 13.58 -6.48 39.66
C ILE A 3 12.55 -7.47 40.21
N SER A 4 12.88 -8.77 40.24
CA SER A 4 11.98 -9.83 40.67
C SER A 4 11.60 -9.74 42.15
N ASN A 5 12.51 -9.31 43.04
CA ASN A 5 12.20 -9.20 44.47
C ASN A 5 11.16 -8.11 44.74
N PHE A 6 11.17 -7.01 43.97
CA PHE A 6 10.19 -5.93 44.11
C PHE A 6 8.76 -6.38 43.81
N PHE A 7 8.57 -7.25 42.82
CA PHE A 7 7.25 -7.81 42.49
C PHE A 7 6.81 -8.90 43.48
N ILE A 8 7.75 -9.61 44.12
CA ILE A 8 7.47 -10.62 45.16
C ILE A 8 7.05 -9.94 46.47
N ASP A 9 7.76 -8.88 46.87
CA ASP A 9 7.49 -8.16 48.12
C ASP A 9 6.20 -7.32 48.05
N ARG A 10 5.71 -7.00 46.84
CA ARG A 10 4.46 -6.24 46.62
C ARG A 10 3.50 -6.96 45.67
N PRO A 11 2.84 -8.03 46.14
CA PRO A 11 1.94 -8.85 45.31
C PRO A 11 0.75 -8.06 44.74
N ILE A 12 0.25 -7.05 45.47
CA ILE A 12 -0.85 -6.19 45.00
C ILE A 12 -0.41 -5.36 43.78
N PHE A 13 0.83 -4.85 43.78
CA PHE A 13 1.35 -4.07 42.66
C PHE A 13 1.52 -4.94 41.41
N ALA A 14 2.04 -6.15 41.57
CA ALA A 14 2.15 -7.12 40.48
C ALA A 14 0.78 -7.47 39.87
N ALA A 15 -0.23 -7.69 40.71
CA ALA A 15 -1.59 -7.99 40.28
C ALA A 15 -2.23 -6.83 39.49
N VAL A 16 -2.08 -5.59 39.97
CA VAL A 16 -2.59 -4.41 39.27
C VAL A 16 -1.92 -4.23 37.91
N LEU A 17 -0.60 -4.40 37.83
CA LEU A 17 0.13 -4.29 36.55
C LEU A 17 -0.35 -5.35 35.54
N SER A 18 -0.56 -6.59 35.99
CA SER A 18 -1.10 -7.66 35.15
C SER A 18 -2.50 -7.33 34.62
N ILE A 19 -3.38 -6.79 35.47
CA ILE A 19 -4.74 -6.38 35.07
C ILE A 19 -4.68 -5.24 34.06
N VAL A 20 -3.79 -4.26 34.23
CA VAL A 20 -3.63 -3.14 33.29
C VAL A 20 -3.18 -3.63 31.91
N ILE A 21 -2.19 -4.53 31.86
CA ILE A 21 -1.72 -5.10 30.59
C ILE A 21 -2.82 -5.94 29.93
N PHE A 22 -3.54 -6.75 30.70
CA PHE A 22 -4.65 -7.56 30.20
C PHE A 22 -5.80 -6.70 29.65
N ALA A 23 -6.21 -5.67 30.39
CA ALA A 23 -7.24 -4.74 29.96
C ALA A 23 -6.82 -3.96 28.71
N ALA A 24 -5.57 -3.50 28.63
CA ALA A 24 -5.03 -2.86 27.43
C ALA A 24 -5.07 -3.81 26.21
N GLY A 25 -4.70 -5.07 26.39
CA GLY A 25 -4.84 -6.09 25.35
C GLY A 25 -6.29 -6.27 24.89
N LEU A 26 -7.22 -6.36 25.83
CA LEU A 26 -8.65 -6.56 25.55
C LEU A 26 -9.26 -5.39 24.75
N VAL A 27 -8.81 -4.16 25.01
CA VAL A 27 -9.21 -2.96 24.25
C VAL A 27 -8.63 -2.97 22.84
N VAL A 28 -7.42 -3.45 22.63
CA VAL A 28 -6.75 -3.45 21.31
C VAL A 28 -7.27 -4.57 20.40
N LEU A 29 -7.74 -5.70 20.95
CA LEU A 29 -8.29 -6.83 20.18
C LEU A 29 -9.35 -6.43 19.13
N PRO A 30 -10.42 -5.68 19.45
CA PRO A 30 -11.40 -5.24 18.45
C PRO A 30 -10.89 -4.12 17.53
N LEU A 31 -9.80 -3.42 17.90
CA LEU A 31 -9.23 -2.31 17.13
C LEU A 31 -8.21 -2.78 16.09
N LEU A 32 -7.73 -4.03 16.19
CA LEU A 32 -6.79 -4.60 15.24
C LEU A 32 -7.47 -4.82 13.89
N PRO A 33 -6.93 -4.24 12.79
CA PRO A 33 -7.44 -4.50 11.46
C PRO A 33 -7.21 -5.97 11.11
N ILE A 34 -8.28 -6.66 10.73
CA ILE A 34 -8.22 -8.04 10.27
C ILE A 34 -8.02 -7.99 8.76
N ALA A 35 -6.86 -8.46 8.28
CA ALA A 35 -6.56 -8.60 6.87
C ALA A 35 -6.27 -10.08 6.56
N GLU A 36 -6.85 -10.61 5.47
CA GLU A 36 -6.68 -12.01 5.05
C GLU A 36 -5.26 -12.28 4.53
N TYR A 37 -4.64 -11.25 3.95
CA TYR A 37 -3.25 -11.22 3.56
C TYR A 37 -2.65 -9.88 3.99
N PRO A 38 -1.39 -9.83 4.44
CA PRO A 38 -0.69 -8.56 4.57
C PRO A 38 -0.63 -7.86 3.20
N ASP A 39 -0.57 -6.53 3.17
CA ASP A 39 -0.39 -5.74 1.94
C ASP A 39 0.99 -6.05 1.30
N VAL A 40 1.09 -7.19 0.63
CA VAL A 40 2.26 -7.66 -0.13
C VAL A 40 2.15 -7.33 -1.61
N VAL A 41 0.99 -6.84 -2.04
CA VAL A 41 0.77 -6.41 -3.42
C VAL A 41 1.34 -5.02 -3.62
N PRO A 42 2.26 -4.84 -4.59
CA PRO A 42 2.76 -3.53 -4.96
C PRO A 42 1.61 -2.60 -5.37
N PRO A 43 1.55 -1.34 -4.89
CA PRO A 43 0.50 -0.42 -5.31
C PRO A 43 0.60 -0.15 -6.81
N SER A 44 -0.52 -0.29 -7.52
CA SER A 44 -0.60 -0.02 -8.96
C SER A 44 -1.58 1.11 -9.25
N VAL A 45 -1.15 2.10 -10.03
CA VAL A 45 -2.01 3.18 -10.54
C VAL A 45 -2.29 2.92 -12.02
N VAL A 46 -3.56 3.00 -12.41
CA VAL A 46 -3.99 2.82 -13.80
C VAL A 46 -4.41 4.15 -14.38
N VAL A 47 -3.62 4.66 -15.34
CA VAL A 47 -3.94 5.86 -16.11
C VAL A 47 -4.66 5.43 -17.39
N ARG A 48 -5.86 5.97 -17.60
CA ARG A 48 -6.67 5.69 -18.80
C ARG A 48 -6.74 6.93 -19.66
N ALA A 49 -6.34 6.81 -20.92
CA ALA A 49 -6.52 7.84 -21.94
C ALA A 49 -7.41 7.29 -23.06
N ALA A 50 -8.39 8.08 -23.51
CA ALA A 50 -9.28 7.70 -24.59
C ALA A 50 -9.05 8.61 -25.80
N SER A 51 -8.84 8.00 -26.97
CA SER A 51 -8.78 8.65 -28.27
C SER A 51 -9.66 7.86 -29.26
N PRO A 52 -10.98 8.13 -29.28
CA PRO A 52 -11.92 7.41 -30.14
C PRO A 52 -11.56 7.61 -31.63
N GLY A 53 -11.48 6.51 -32.38
CA GLY A 53 -11.24 6.55 -33.83
C GLY A 53 -9.76 6.62 -34.25
N ALA A 54 -8.81 6.64 -33.31
CA ALA A 54 -7.39 6.57 -33.62
C ALA A 54 -6.91 5.10 -33.72
N ASN A 55 -6.01 4.83 -34.69
CA ASN A 55 -5.37 3.52 -34.82
C ASN A 55 -4.53 3.23 -33.56
N PRO A 56 -4.59 2.03 -32.94
CA PRO A 56 -3.78 1.69 -31.78
C PRO A 56 -2.29 2.01 -31.92
N LYS A 57 -1.73 1.95 -33.14
CA LYS A 57 -0.34 2.35 -33.40
C LYS A 57 -0.11 3.85 -33.22
N VAL A 58 -1.04 4.68 -33.68
CA VAL A 58 -0.99 6.14 -33.52
C VAL A 58 -1.21 6.53 -32.06
N ILE A 59 -2.10 5.83 -31.35
CA ILE A 59 -2.33 6.05 -29.90
C ILE A 59 -1.06 5.75 -29.09
N ALA A 60 -0.33 4.70 -29.44
CA ALA A 60 0.94 4.39 -28.77
C ALA A 60 1.96 5.52 -28.96
N GLU A 61 2.15 6.01 -30.18
CA GLU A 61 3.15 7.05 -30.47
C GLU A 61 2.74 8.45 -29.97
N THR A 62 1.44 8.78 -29.95
CA THR A 62 0.97 10.14 -29.61
C THR A 62 0.48 10.31 -28.19
N LEU A 63 0.02 9.23 -27.54
CA LEU A 63 -0.49 9.28 -26.17
C LEU A 63 0.36 8.48 -25.20
N ALA A 64 0.90 7.32 -25.58
CA ALA A 64 1.75 6.57 -24.64
C ALA A 64 3.09 7.27 -24.44
N THR A 65 3.80 7.66 -25.51
CA THR A 65 5.12 8.32 -25.39
C THR A 65 5.14 9.54 -24.45
N PRO A 66 4.28 10.56 -24.59
CA PRO A 66 4.30 11.70 -23.67
C PRO A 66 3.84 11.33 -22.25
N LEU A 67 2.93 10.36 -22.12
CA LEU A 67 2.46 9.91 -20.81
C LEU A 67 3.56 9.13 -20.08
N GLU A 68 4.33 8.33 -20.80
CA GLU A 68 5.48 7.60 -20.30
C GLU A 68 6.61 8.55 -19.90
N GLU A 69 6.91 9.58 -20.70
CA GLU A 69 7.87 10.62 -20.32
C GLU A 69 7.44 11.42 -19.08
N ALA A 70 6.14 11.74 -18.94
CA ALA A 70 5.62 12.46 -17.79
C ALA A 70 5.61 11.62 -16.49
N ILE A 71 5.47 10.30 -16.61
CA ILE A 71 5.45 9.35 -15.47
C ILE A 71 6.88 8.87 -15.14
N SER A 72 7.78 8.85 -16.12
CA SER A 72 9.18 8.49 -15.94
C SER A 72 9.88 9.51 -15.05
N GLY A 73 10.28 9.08 -13.85
CA GLY A 73 10.89 9.96 -12.84
C GLY A 73 10.08 10.08 -11.55
N VAL A 74 8.87 9.50 -11.48
CA VAL A 74 8.15 9.39 -10.21
C VAL A 74 8.91 8.45 -9.28
N GLU A 75 9.18 8.93 -8.06
CA GLU A 75 9.93 8.21 -7.05
C GLU A 75 9.20 6.92 -6.62
N GLY A 76 9.92 5.80 -6.64
CA GLY A 76 9.38 4.50 -6.24
C GLY A 76 8.61 3.73 -7.31
N MET A 77 8.71 4.09 -8.60
CA MET A 77 8.19 3.28 -9.70
C MET A 77 9.08 2.04 -9.97
N ILE A 78 8.47 0.86 -10.09
CA ILE A 78 9.15 -0.41 -10.46
C ILE A 78 9.05 -0.65 -11.97
N TYR A 79 7.83 -0.62 -12.50
CA TYR A 79 7.59 -0.85 -13.92
C TYR A 79 6.31 -0.16 -14.37
N MET A 80 6.28 0.16 -15.67
CA MET A 80 5.15 0.76 -16.35
C MET A 80 4.80 -0.10 -17.56
N ARG A 81 3.52 -0.36 -17.78
CA ARG A 81 3.01 -1.13 -18.91
C ARG A 81 1.85 -0.40 -19.57
N SER A 82 2.04 -0.02 -20.83
CA SER A 82 1.02 0.63 -21.66
C SER A 82 0.38 -0.39 -22.61
N VAL A 83 -0.95 -0.44 -22.63
CA VAL A 83 -1.74 -1.29 -23.54
C VAL A 83 -2.70 -0.41 -24.33
N ALA A 84 -2.49 -0.32 -25.63
CA ALA A 84 -3.41 0.35 -26.55
C ALA A 84 -4.41 -0.66 -27.13
N SER A 85 -5.70 -0.43 -26.89
CA SER A 85 -6.79 -1.26 -27.43
C SER A 85 -7.31 -0.69 -28.75
N SER A 86 -7.76 -1.56 -29.66
CA SER A 86 -8.41 -1.18 -30.94
C SER A 86 -9.72 -0.41 -30.78
N SER A 87 -10.27 -0.38 -29.55
CA SER A 87 -11.40 0.46 -29.16
C SER A 87 -11.06 1.95 -28.98
N GLY A 88 -9.80 2.35 -29.20
CA GLY A 88 -9.34 3.73 -29.04
C GLY A 88 -8.99 4.09 -27.59
N VAL A 89 -8.74 3.11 -26.73
CA VAL A 89 -8.42 3.33 -25.31
C VAL A 89 -7.00 2.87 -25.02
N LEU A 90 -6.19 3.74 -24.44
CA LEU A 90 -4.88 3.44 -23.85
C LEU A 90 -5.03 3.25 -22.35
N ALA A 91 -4.54 2.13 -21.84
CA ALA A 91 -4.43 1.86 -20.42
C ALA A 91 -2.94 1.70 -20.06
N THR A 92 -2.42 2.62 -19.26
CA THR A 92 -1.06 2.58 -18.73
C THR A 92 -1.11 2.22 -17.25
N THR A 93 -0.57 1.06 -16.90
CA THR A 93 -0.47 0.59 -15.52
C THR A 93 0.94 0.86 -15.01
N VAL A 94 1.04 1.69 -13.97
CA VAL A 94 2.29 2.00 -13.27
C VAL A 94 2.29 1.27 -11.94
N THR A 95 3.33 0.49 -11.67
CA THR A 95 3.48 -0.25 -10.42
C THR A 95 4.59 0.35 -9.58
N PHE A 96 4.28 0.61 -8.32
CA PHE A 96 5.16 1.25 -7.35
C PHE A 96 5.68 0.27 -6.30
N LEU A 97 6.75 0.64 -5.60
CA LEU A 97 7.33 -0.11 -4.50
C LEU A 97 6.33 -0.30 -3.36
N ALA A 98 6.44 -1.46 -2.69
CA ALA A 98 5.68 -1.73 -1.48
C ALA A 98 6.05 -0.71 -0.40
N GLY A 99 5.08 0.12 0.01
CA GLY A 99 5.27 1.22 0.96
C GLY A 99 5.01 2.62 0.39
N THR A 100 4.89 2.78 -0.93
CA THR A 100 4.48 4.07 -1.52
C THR A 100 3.00 4.30 -1.25
N GLN A 101 2.67 5.38 -0.52
CA GLN A 101 1.29 5.70 -0.15
C GLN A 101 0.46 6.05 -1.40
N PRO A 102 -0.62 5.32 -1.72
CA PRO A 102 -1.59 5.73 -2.72
C PRO A 102 -2.55 6.71 -2.05
N ARG A 103 -2.18 8.00 -2.01
CA ARG A 103 -3.06 9.09 -1.54
C ARG A 103 -3.15 10.15 -2.62
#